data_AF-A0A941CG13-F1
#
_entry.id   AF-A0A941CG13-F1
#
_cell.length_a   1.000
_cell.length_b   1.000
_cell.length_c   1.000
_cell.angle_alpha   90.00
_cell.angle_beta   90.00
_cell.angle_gamma   90.00
#
_symmetry.space_group_name_H-M   'P 1'
#
loop_
_entity.id
_entity.type
_entity.pdbx_description
1 polymer ?
#
loop_
_entity_poly.entity_id
_entity_poly.type
_entity_poly.pdbx_seq_one_letter_code
_entity_poly.pdbx_strand_id
1 'polypeptide(L)'
;MYANIPIKGSANGEPTYEGMGNGQNGLGWWQGEEAWTQLMHGGTMGVVYGAATLWQWKVSPTEKGWDSWTDQATSWKEAMAMEGSMYVGLVGKILKDYDLTDIEKRFDLAQGKPLLAKKDQLYISYLNEGGAIDIPSVPLGLEYYWANPKTGKTTPRKKVVQTTFRSPDTNPWVLIIGK
;
A
#
# COMPACT_ATOMS: atom_id res chain seq x y z
N MET A 1 0.26 -6.01 -16.95
CA MET A 1 1.09 -7.22 -16.74
C MET A 1 0.36 -8.33 -15.99
N TYR A 2 -0.46 -8.02 -14.97
CA TYR A 2 -1.09 -9.04 -14.11
C TYR A 2 -1.86 -10.17 -14.84
N ALA A 3 -2.54 -9.86 -15.96
CA ALA A 3 -3.32 -10.85 -16.72
C ALA A 3 -2.52 -11.56 -17.85
N ASN A 4 -1.22 -11.28 -17.97
CA ASN A 4 -0.39 -11.91 -19.01
C ASN A 4 -0.10 -13.37 -18.64
N ILE A 5 -0.02 -14.23 -19.66
CA ILE A 5 0.33 -15.65 -19.50
C ILE A 5 1.74 -15.87 -20.12
N PRO A 6 2.67 -16.55 -19.44
CA PRO A 6 2.55 -17.06 -18.06
C PRO A 6 2.48 -15.92 -17.04
N ILE A 7 1.79 -16.17 -15.93
CA ILE A 7 1.67 -15.21 -14.82
C ILE A 7 3.06 -14.93 -14.27
N LYS A 8 3.35 -13.65 -14.01
CA LYS A 8 4.62 -13.17 -13.42
C LYS A 8 4.32 -12.23 -12.27
N GLY A 9 5.20 -12.23 -11.27
CA GLY A 9 5.23 -11.17 -10.26
C GLY A 9 5.34 -9.80 -10.93
N SER A 10 4.61 -8.82 -10.40
CA SER A 10 4.61 -7.44 -10.88
C SER A 10 4.74 -6.52 -9.68
N ALA A 11 5.51 -5.45 -9.85
CA ALA A 11 5.53 -4.28 -8.97
C ALA A 11 5.67 -3.04 -9.86
N ASN A 12 5.25 -1.87 -9.36
CA ASN A 12 5.66 -0.62 -9.98
C ASN A 12 7.07 -0.28 -9.48
N GLY A 13 8.06 -0.29 -10.36
CA GLY A 13 9.44 0.05 -10.02
C GLY A 13 9.66 1.56 -9.83
N GLU A 14 8.81 2.38 -10.41
CA GLU A 14 8.91 3.84 -10.41
C GLU A 14 7.52 4.45 -10.12
N PRO A 15 7.05 4.36 -8.86
CA PRO A 15 5.88 5.11 -8.42
C PRO A 15 6.16 6.62 -8.45
N THR A 16 5.14 7.43 -8.17
CA THR A 16 5.33 8.88 -8.06
C THR A 16 6.38 9.17 -6.99
N TYR A 17 7.53 9.75 -7.34
CA TYR A 17 8.55 10.07 -6.35
C TYR A 17 8.12 11.27 -5.49
N GLU A 18 8.32 11.15 -4.18
CA GLU A 18 7.98 12.19 -3.23
C GLU A 18 8.84 13.44 -3.48
N GLY A 19 8.17 14.60 -3.57
CA GLY A 19 8.84 15.88 -3.77
C GLY A 19 9.22 16.20 -5.21
N MET A 20 8.72 15.45 -6.20
CA MET A 20 8.90 15.80 -7.62
C MET A 20 8.32 17.18 -7.95
N GLY A 21 8.80 17.81 -9.03
CA GLY A 21 8.29 19.10 -9.47
C GLY A 21 8.59 20.25 -8.51
N ASN A 22 9.82 20.33 -8.00
CA ASN A 22 10.27 21.34 -7.04
C ASN A 22 9.54 21.21 -5.69
N GLY A 23 9.38 19.98 -5.21
CA GLY A 23 8.77 19.71 -3.91
C GLY A 23 7.24 19.84 -3.89
N GLN A 24 6.55 19.74 -5.04
CA GLN A 24 5.10 19.98 -5.14
C GLN A 24 4.28 18.70 -5.29
N ASN A 25 4.87 17.63 -5.80
CA ASN A 25 4.14 16.42 -6.17
C ASN A 25 4.44 15.24 -5.24
N GLY A 26 3.45 14.35 -5.10
CA GLY A 26 3.62 13.07 -4.43
C GLY A 26 3.91 13.15 -2.93
N LEU A 27 3.50 14.23 -2.25
CA LEU A 27 3.90 14.49 -0.86
C LEU A 27 3.12 13.65 0.17
N GLY A 28 3.80 13.22 1.24
CA GLY A 28 3.18 12.69 2.44
C GLY A 28 2.27 11.49 2.16
N TRP A 29 1.00 11.56 2.59
CA TRP A 29 0.06 10.44 2.49
C TRP A 29 -0.15 9.90 1.07
N TRP A 30 0.06 10.72 0.04
CA TRP A 30 0.02 10.27 -1.35
C TRP A 30 0.84 8.98 -1.57
N GLN A 31 2.05 8.92 -1.00
CA GLN A 31 2.94 7.77 -1.11
C GLN A 31 2.31 6.50 -0.51
N GLY A 32 1.62 6.64 0.62
CA GLY A 32 0.91 5.52 1.26
C GLY A 32 -0.29 5.04 0.46
N GLU A 33 -1.12 5.97 0.00
CA GLU A 33 -2.29 5.66 -0.83
C GLU A 33 -1.89 4.98 -2.14
N GLU A 34 -0.87 5.50 -2.82
CA GLU A 34 -0.35 4.93 -4.06
C GLU A 34 0.21 3.52 -3.82
N ALA A 35 1.00 3.30 -2.76
CA ALA A 35 1.56 2.00 -2.44
C ALA A 35 0.45 0.94 -2.19
N TRP A 36 -0.54 1.25 -1.36
CA TRP A 36 -1.67 0.34 -1.12
C TRP A 36 -2.50 0.09 -2.38
N THR A 37 -2.75 1.14 -3.17
CA THR A 37 -3.51 1.02 -4.42
C THR A 37 -2.79 0.12 -5.41
N GLN A 38 -1.48 0.32 -5.62
CA GLN A 38 -0.69 -0.52 -6.53
C GLN A 38 -0.68 -1.98 -6.08
N LEU A 39 -0.50 -2.23 -4.77
CA LEU A 39 -0.54 -3.57 -4.21
C LEU A 39 -1.90 -4.23 -4.49
N MET A 40 -3.00 -3.56 -4.18
CA MET A 40 -4.36 -4.08 -4.40
C MET A 40 -4.68 -4.33 -5.88
N HIS A 41 -4.02 -3.64 -6.81
CA HIS A 41 -4.24 -3.81 -8.25
C HIS A 41 -3.36 -4.89 -8.90
N GLY A 42 -2.69 -5.71 -8.10
CA GLY A 42 -1.89 -6.85 -8.57
C GLY A 42 -0.38 -6.59 -8.57
N GLY A 43 0.08 -5.51 -7.94
CA GLY A 43 1.49 -5.25 -7.63
C GLY A 43 2.02 -6.13 -6.49
N THR A 44 1.74 -7.43 -6.51
CA THR A 44 1.95 -8.34 -5.37
C THR A 44 3.40 -8.76 -5.16
N MET A 45 4.31 -8.41 -6.07
CA MET A 45 5.76 -8.58 -5.86
C MET A 45 6.30 -7.57 -4.83
N GLY A 46 5.58 -6.48 -4.58
CA GLY A 46 5.93 -5.48 -3.58
C GLY A 46 5.62 -4.06 -4.03
N VAL A 47 5.96 -3.11 -3.17
CA VAL A 47 5.84 -1.67 -3.40
C VAL A 47 7.22 -1.05 -3.30
N VAL A 48 7.44 0.01 -4.08
CA VAL A 48 8.69 0.77 -4.09
C VAL A 48 8.42 2.16 -3.54
N TYR A 49 9.43 2.79 -2.96
CA TYR A 49 9.41 4.20 -2.58
C TYR A 49 10.55 4.91 -3.30
N GLY A 50 10.31 6.14 -3.73
CA GLY A 50 11.34 7.03 -4.24
C GLY A 50 11.04 8.46 -3.86
N ALA A 51 12.09 9.27 -3.80
CA ALA A 51 12.00 10.71 -3.60
C ALA A 51 12.92 11.40 -4.59
N ALA A 52 12.53 12.59 -5.05
CA ALA A 52 13.19 13.32 -6.14
C ALA A 52 14.72 13.41 -5.95
N THR A 53 15.16 13.88 -4.79
CA THR A 53 16.58 14.07 -4.49
C THR A 53 17.27 12.83 -3.94
N LEU A 54 16.52 11.77 -3.61
CA LEU A 54 17.08 10.48 -3.18
C LEU A 54 17.53 9.65 -4.40
N TRP A 55 16.67 9.51 -5.41
CA TRP A 55 16.96 8.73 -6.61
C TRP A 55 18.21 9.23 -7.35
N GLN A 56 18.37 10.56 -7.42
CA GLN A 56 19.48 11.20 -8.12
C GLN A 56 20.72 11.47 -7.24
N TRP A 57 20.70 11.08 -5.96
CA TRP A 57 21.80 11.27 -5.02
C TRP A 57 22.26 12.74 -4.82
N LYS A 58 21.33 13.70 -4.88
CA LYS A 58 21.66 15.14 -4.74
C LYS A 58 22.34 15.42 -3.40
N VAL A 59 23.55 15.95 -3.41
CA VAL A 59 24.44 16.10 -2.25
C VAL A 59 23.98 17.22 -1.32
N SER A 60 23.49 18.34 -1.88
CA SER A 60 23.02 19.49 -1.09
C SER A 60 21.75 20.10 -1.67
N PRO A 61 20.91 20.79 -0.87
CA PRO A 61 19.72 21.47 -1.36
C PRO A 61 19.96 22.46 -2.50
N THR A 62 21.16 23.05 -2.56
CA THR A 62 21.56 24.10 -3.51
C THR A 62 22.43 23.60 -4.65
N GLU A 63 22.62 22.28 -4.78
CA GLU A 63 23.34 21.68 -5.90
C GLU A 63 22.68 22.08 -7.24
N LYS A 64 23.49 22.62 -8.15
CA LYS A 64 23.05 23.05 -9.48
C LYS A 64 23.08 21.87 -10.45
N GLY A 65 22.32 21.99 -11.55
CA GLY A 65 22.31 20.99 -12.63
C GLY A 65 21.09 20.08 -12.65
N TRP A 66 20.13 20.31 -11.75
CA TRP A 66 18.85 19.62 -11.69
C TRP A 66 17.73 20.54 -12.19
N ASP A 67 16.93 20.07 -13.13
CA ASP A 67 15.78 20.84 -13.62
C ASP A 67 14.67 20.85 -12.57
N SER A 68 13.87 21.93 -12.54
CA SER A 68 12.81 22.10 -11.54
C SER A 68 11.77 20.97 -11.54
N TRP A 69 11.62 20.22 -12.63
CA TRP A 69 10.66 19.13 -12.71
C TRP A 69 11.14 17.85 -12.00
N THR A 70 12.46 17.63 -11.85
CA THR A 70 13.06 16.51 -11.10
C THR A 70 13.61 16.88 -9.74
N ASP A 71 13.56 18.16 -9.36
CA ASP A 71 14.27 18.65 -8.19
C ASP A 71 13.37 18.92 -6.97
N GLN A 72 13.98 19.11 -5.81
CA GLN A 72 13.44 19.77 -4.62
C GLN A 72 14.58 20.34 -3.75
N ALA A 73 14.22 21.23 -2.82
CA ALA A 73 15.17 21.90 -1.93
C ALA A 73 15.65 21.02 -0.75
N THR A 74 16.11 19.80 -1.05
CA THR A 74 16.66 18.84 -0.08
C THR A 74 17.88 18.11 -0.65
N SER A 75 18.78 17.66 0.22
CA SER A 75 19.78 16.63 -0.09
C SER A 75 19.14 15.23 -0.13
N TRP A 76 19.86 14.23 -0.63
CA TRP A 76 19.47 12.82 -0.56
C TRP A 76 19.27 12.37 0.89
N LYS A 77 20.09 12.91 1.81
CA LYS A 77 20.04 12.56 3.23
C LYS A 77 18.78 13.09 3.90
N GLU A 78 18.38 14.31 3.57
CA GLU A 78 17.12 14.90 4.03
C GLU A 78 15.92 14.19 3.40
N ALA A 79 16.01 13.79 2.13
CA ALA A 79 14.95 13.06 1.45
C ALA A 79 14.65 11.68 2.07
N MET A 80 15.64 11.01 2.69
CA MET A 80 15.40 9.77 3.44
C MET A 80 14.48 9.96 4.66
N ALA A 81 14.35 11.19 5.16
CA ALA A 81 13.53 11.50 6.33
C ALA A 81 12.14 12.05 5.96
N MET A 82 11.78 12.08 4.67
CA MET A 82 10.48 12.55 4.24
C MET A 82 9.35 11.63 4.71
N GLU A 83 8.18 12.23 4.94
CA GLU A 83 7.04 11.59 5.58
C GLU A 83 6.54 10.37 4.81
N GLY A 84 6.49 10.44 3.47
CA GLY A 84 5.98 9.37 2.63
C GLY A 84 6.76 8.06 2.76
N SER A 85 8.06 8.13 3.02
CA SER A 85 8.90 6.95 3.28
C SER A 85 8.36 6.07 4.41
N MET A 86 7.80 6.70 5.45
CA MET A 86 7.23 6.00 6.60
C MET A 86 5.96 5.25 6.22
N TYR A 87 5.10 5.83 5.39
CA TYR A 87 3.86 5.20 4.94
C TYR A 87 4.11 4.00 4.05
N VAL A 88 5.05 4.10 3.10
CA VAL A 88 5.40 2.94 2.25
C VAL A 88 6.04 1.83 3.09
N GLY A 89 6.92 2.18 4.04
CA GLY A 89 7.51 1.22 4.97
C GLY A 89 6.50 0.51 5.86
N LEU A 90 5.36 1.14 6.18
CA LEU A 90 4.29 0.52 6.96
C LEU A 90 3.59 -0.63 6.20
N VAL A 91 3.57 -0.62 4.86
CA VAL A 91 3.01 -1.74 4.07
C VAL A 91 3.69 -3.05 4.44
N GLY A 92 5.03 -3.07 4.38
CA GLY A 92 5.83 -4.25 4.75
C GLY A 92 5.68 -4.62 6.22
N LYS A 93 5.63 -3.64 7.13
CA LYS A 93 5.46 -3.91 8.58
C LYS A 93 4.10 -4.50 8.92
N ILE A 94 3.03 -4.04 8.26
CA ILE A 94 1.66 -4.51 8.47
C ILE A 94 1.50 -5.94 7.94
N LEU A 95 2.17 -6.28 6.83
CA LEU A 95 2.03 -7.55 6.15
C LEU A 95 3.13 -8.58 6.48
N LYS A 96 4.10 -8.24 7.33
CA LYS A 96 5.33 -9.01 7.57
C LYS A 96 5.11 -10.49 7.95
N ASP A 97 4.00 -10.79 8.63
CA ASP A 97 3.71 -12.12 9.17
C ASP A 97 2.81 -12.95 8.23
N TYR A 98 2.51 -12.44 7.04
CA TYR A 98 1.62 -13.07 6.06
C TYR A 98 2.38 -13.63 4.87
N ASP A 99 2.04 -14.86 4.48
CA ASP A 99 2.49 -15.43 3.21
C ASP A 99 1.66 -14.86 2.05
N LEU A 100 2.27 -13.91 1.33
CA LEU A 100 1.72 -13.29 0.13
C LEU A 100 2.04 -14.07 -1.15
N THR A 101 2.79 -15.18 -1.06
CA THR A 101 3.16 -15.98 -2.24
C THR A 101 1.90 -16.45 -2.97
N ASP A 102 1.85 -16.18 -4.27
CA ASP A 102 0.72 -16.49 -5.16
C ASP A 102 -0.62 -15.87 -4.74
N ILE A 103 -0.62 -14.79 -3.95
CA ILE A 103 -1.86 -14.08 -3.62
C ILE A 103 -2.47 -13.45 -4.89
N GLU A 104 -3.78 -13.61 -5.06
CA GLU A 104 -4.47 -13.21 -6.29
C GLU A 104 -5.30 -11.94 -6.10
N LYS A 105 -5.43 -11.14 -7.16
CA LYS A 105 -6.40 -10.06 -7.25
C LYS A 105 -7.79 -10.63 -7.50
N ARG A 106 -8.68 -10.53 -6.50
CA ARG A 106 -9.99 -11.19 -6.45
C ARG A 106 -11.16 -10.24 -6.21
N PHE A 107 -11.26 -9.20 -7.03
CA PHE A 107 -12.32 -8.18 -6.92
C PHE A 107 -13.71 -8.80 -7.14
N ASP A 108 -13.78 -9.92 -7.86
CA ASP A 108 -14.98 -10.74 -8.05
C ASP A 108 -15.56 -11.25 -6.73
N LEU A 109 -14.73 -11.46 -5.71
CA LEU A 109 -15.17 -11.91 -4.39
C LEU A 109 -15.67 -10.77 -3.48
N ALA A 110 -15.53 -9.51 -3.91
CA ALA A 110 -15.82 -8.33 -3.11
C ALA A 110 -16.70 -7.29 -3.81
N GLN A 111 -17.63 -7.75 -4.65
CA GLN A 111 -18.54 -6.87 -5.41
C GLN A 111 -17.81 -5.78 -6.21
N GLY A 112 -16.65 -6.13 -6.78
CA GLY A 112 -15.81 -5.23 -7.56
C GLY A 112 -14.87 -4.34 -6.73
N LYS A 113 -14.93 -4.38 -5.40
CA LYS A 113 -13.99 -3.65 -4.54
C LYS A 113 -12.60 -4.29 -4.54
N PRO A 114 -11.53 -3.50 -4.32
CA PRO A 114 -10.19 -4.05 -4.28
C PRO A 114 -9.99 -5.09 -3.18
N LEU A 115 -9.57 -6.29 -3.59
CA LEU A 115 -9.32 -7.43 -2.70
C LEU A 115 -8.18 -8.26 -3.27
N LEU A 116 -7.19 -8.55 -2.43
CA LEU A 116 -6.25 -9.64 -2.63
C LEU A 116 -6.69 -10.84 -1.80
N ALA A 117 -6.63 -12.04 -2.37
CA ALA A 117 -7.00 -13.26 -1.67
C ALA A 117 -6.13 -14.45 -2.06
N LYS A 118 -5.73 -15.22 -1.05
CA LYS A 118 -5.35 -16.62 -1.14
C LYS A 118 -6.51 -17.39 -0.56
N LYS A 119 -7.32 -17.98 -1.43
CA LYS A 119 -8.64 -18.52 -1.06
C LYS A 119 -8.52 -19.43 0.17
N ASP A 120 -9.42 -19.23 1.12
CA ASP A 120 -9.53 -19.97 2.37
C ASP A 120 -8.37 -19.76 3.37
N GLN A 121 -7.42 -18.86 3.07
CA GLN A 121 -6.20 -18.64 3.88
C GLN A 121 -5.99 -17.18 4.29
N LEU A 122 -6.06 -16.27 3.33
CA LEU A 122 -5.71 -14.86 3.52
C LEU A 122 -6.54 -13.97 2.60
N TYR A 123 -7.08 -12.90 3.15
CA TYR A 123 -7.79 -11.85 2.42
C TYR A 123 -7.30 -10.49 2.91
N ILE A 124 -6.95 -9.61 1.98
CA ILE A 124 -6.47 -8.26 2.27
C ILE A 124 -7.26 -7.28 1.42
N SER A 125 -7.83 -6.26 2.06
CA SER A 125 -8.49 -5.18 1.36
C SER A 125 -8.07 -3.83 1.93
N TYR A 126 -7.89 -2.86 1.06
CA TYR A 126 -7.62 -1.47 1.41
C TYR A 126 -8.82 -0.60 1.07
N LEU A 127 -9.34 0.11 2.07
CA LEU A 127 -10.42 1.07 1.96
C LEU A 127 -9.85 2.48 2.18
N ASN A 128 -9.58 3.24 1.12
CA ASN A 128 -8.97 4.57 1.20
C ASN A 128 -9.82 5.55 2.04
N GLU A 129 -11.14 5.43 1.94
CA GLU A 129 -12.10 6.31 2.63
C GLU A 129 -12.83 5.57 3.77
N GLY A 130 -12.33 4.40 4.16
CA GLY A 130 -13.03 3.51 5.08
C GLY A 130 -14.34 2.98 4.48
N GLY A 131 -15.36 2.80 5.32
CA GLY A 131 -16.66 2.28 4.94
C GLY A 131 -16.78 0.78 5.21
N ALA A 132 -17.36 0.03 4.27
CA ALA A 132 -17.59 -1.40 4.43
C ALA A 132 -17.22 -2.18 3.17
N ILE A 133 -16.84 -3.43 3.35
CA ILE A 133 -16.61 -4.40 2.29
C ILE A 133 -17.35 -5.69 2.60
N ASP A 134 -18.00 -6.24 1.59
CA ASP A 134 -18.68 -7.53 1.64
C ASP A 134 -17.81 -8.57 0.95
N ILE A 135 -17.52 -9.67 1.63
CA ILE A 135 -16.75 -10.80 1.10
C ILE A 135 -17.58 -12.07 1.35
N PRO A 136 -18.60 -12.38 0.51
CA PRO A 136 -19.55 -13.46 0.79
C PRO A 136 -18.91 -14.85 0.94
N SER A 137 -17.77 -15.07 0.28
CA SER A 137 -17.07 -16.37 0.26
C SER A 137 -15.99 -16.52 1.32
N VAL A 138 -15.92 -15.63 2.33
CA VAL A 138 -14.92 -15.74 3.39
C VAL A 138 -15.27 -16.89 4.36
N PRO A 139 -14.34 -17.80 4.71
CA PRO A 139 -14.62 -18.84 5.69
C PRO A 139 -14.90 -18.28 7.08
N LEU A 140 -15.90 -18.86 7.75
CA LEU A 140 -16.17 -18.60 9.16
C LEU A 140 -15.03 -19.12 10.04
N GLY A 141 -14.77 -18.45 11.16
CA GLY A 141 -13.78 -18.88 12.14
C GLY A 141 -12.34 -18.41 11.89
N LEU A 142 -12.03 -17.85 10.71
CA LEU A 142 -10.79 -17.09 10.51
C LEU A 142 -10.74 -15.88 11.44
N GLU A 143 -9.55 -15.31 11.63
CA GLU A 143 -9.38 -14.07 12.37
C GLU A 143 -9.35 -12.89 11.42
N TYR A 144 -9.87 -11.76 11.88
CA TYR A 144 -9.71 -10.50 11.17
C TYR A 144 -9.38 -9.35 12.11
N TYR A 145 -8.71 -8.35 11.57
CA TYR A 145 -8.51 -7.05 12.21
C TYR A 145 -8.35 -5.97 11.14
N TRP A 146 -8.39 -4.72 11.59
CA TRP A 146 -8.09 -3.55 10.78
C TRP A 146 -6.75 -2.97 11.18
N ALA A 147 -5.90 -2.67 10.20
CA ALA A 147 -4.67 -1.92 10.37
C ALA A 147 -4.84 -0.51 9.80
N ASN A 148 -4.44 0.50 10.57
CA ASN A 148 -4.40 1.88 10.12
C ASN A 148 -3.10 2.08 9.32
N PRO A 149 -3.16 2.33 8.00
CA PRO A 149 -1.98 2.39 7.14
C PRO A 149 -1.14 3.66 7.35
N LYS A 150 -1.68 4.68 8.03
CA LYS A 150 -0.95 5.90 8.40
C LYS A 150 -0.12 5.75 9.67
N THR A 151 -0.51 4.83 10.57
CA THR A 151 0.10 4.74 11.90
C THR A 151 0.63 3.35 12.27
N GLY A 152 0.25 2.32 11.52
CA GLY A 152 0.56 0.93 11.84
C GLY A 152 -0.24 0.35 13.01
N LYS A 153 -1.11 1.14 13.66
CA LYS A 153 -1.95 0.67 14.77
C LYS A 153 -3.02 -0.30 14.27
N THR A 154 -3.30 -1.33 15.04
CA THR A 154 -4.28 -2.36 14.70
C THR A 154 -5.43 -2.41 15.70
N THR A 155 -6.61 -2.81 15.24
CA THR A 155 -7.71 -3.19 16.13
C THR A 155 -7.44 -4.56 16.77
N PRO A 156 -8.12 -4.91 17.88
CA PRO A 156 -8.13 -6.28 18.38
C PRO A 156 -8.61 -7.26 17.30
N ARG A 157 -8.01 -8.45 17.28
CA ARG A 157 -8.44 -9.54 16.41
C ARG A 157 -9.81 -10.06 16.82
N LYS A 158 -10.62 -10.39 15.83
CA LYS A 158 -11.98 -10.92 16.00
C LYS A 158 -12.17 -12.14 15.11
N LYS A 159 -13.10 -13.03 15.48
CA LYS A 159 -13.48 -14.17 14.63
C LYS A 159 -14.45 -13.71 13.55
N VAL A 160 -14.27 -14.24 12.34
CA VAL A 160 -15.21 -14.07 11.23
C VAL A 160 -16.48 -14.85 11.54
N VAL A 161 -17.55 -14.10 11.80
CA VAL A 161 -18.92 -14.61 12.05
C VAL A 161 -19.93 -14.05 11.05
N GLN A 162 -19.49 -13.15 10.18
CA GLN A 162 -20.29 -12.46 9.17
C GLN A 162 -19.41 -12.17 7.95
N THR A 163 -20.03 -11.82 6.83
CA THR A 163 -19.35 -11.59 5.55
C THR A 163 -19.13 -10.10 5.24
N THR A 164 -19.74 -9.19 6.00
CA THR A 164 -19.56 -7.75 5.88
C THR A 164 -18.62 -7.23 6.94
N PHE A 165 -17.62 -6.44 6.54
CA PHE A 165 -16.63 -5.85 7.44
C PHE A 165 -16.69 -4.34 7.32
N ARG A 166 -16.92 -3.64 8.43
CA ARG A 166 -16.93 -2.18 8.50
C ARG A 166 -15.66 -1.67 9.15
N SER A 167 -15.00 -0.70 8.52
CA SER A 167 -13.83 -0.02 9.08
C SER A 167 -14.21 0.75 10.35
N PRO A 168 -13.24 1.03 11.24
CA PRO A 168 -13.49 1.79 12.47
C PRO A 168 -14.10 3.18 12.25
N ASP A 169 -13.71 3.88 11.19
CA ASP A 169 -14.19 5.22 10.82
C ASP A 169 -14.01 5.46 9.30
N THR A 170 -14.11 6.73 8.87
CA THR A 170 -13.95 7.19 7.48
C THR A 170 -12.50 7.49 7.08
N ASN A 171 -11.51 7.10 7.89
CA ASN A 171 -10.10 7.19 7.50
C ASN A 171 -9.70 5.99 6.63
N PRO A 172 -8.50 6.00 6.02
CA PRO A 172 -7.99 4.83 5.34
C PRO A 172 -7.78 3.66 6.32
N TRP A 173 -8.19 2.45 5.91
CA TRP A 173 -8.00 1.23 6.69
C TRP A 173 -7.68 0.03 5.80
N VAL A 174 -6.85 -0.87 6.31
CA VAL A 174 -6.54 -2.16 5.69
C VAL A 174 -7.21 -3.27 6.50
N LEU A 175 -8.15 -3.97 5.88
CA LEU A 175 -8.73 -5.19 6.41
C LEU A 175 -7.78 -6.35 6.13
N ILE A 176 -7.47 -7.12 7.16
CA ILE A 176 -6.70 -8.37 7.03
C ILE A 176 -7.52 -9.47 7.67
N ILE A 177 -7.81 -10.53 6.90
CA ILE A 177 -8.50 -11.73 7.35
C ILE A 177 -7.59 -12.92 7.07
N GLY A 178 -7.25 -13.70 8.08
CA GLY A 178 -6.38 -14.86 7.92
C GLY A 178 -6.15 -15.59 9.24
N LYS A 179 -5.17 -16.48 9.24
CA LYS A 179 -4.65 -17.10 10.47
C LYS A 179 -3.64 -16.18 11.16
#